data_AF-A0A432T6P3-F1
#
_entry.id   AF-A0A432T6P3-F1
#
_cell.length_a   1.000
_cell.length_b   1.000
_cell.length_c   1.000
_cell.angle_alpha   90.00
_cell.angle_beta   90.00
_cell.angle_gamma   90.00
#
_symmetry.space_group_name_H-M   'P 1'
#
loop_
_entity.id
_entity.type
_entity.pdbx_description
1 polymer ?
#
loop_
_entity_poly.entity_id
_entity_poly.type
_entity_poly.pdbx_seq_one_letter_code
_entity_poly.pdbx_strand_id
1 'polypeptide(L)'
;METLIVRPEIAVNQFLPIFIESTLVLVFGVGYAAIITLSKMGFFSKKWMPVGYLFWALQTYFLYDFAVMIHSNHFTMKVLMVTMIVYLFVPHLYFYLVESAEERYEDTDEVIQDIKNNQH
;
A
#
# COMPACT_ATOMS: atom_id res chain seq x y z
N MET A 1 23.38 26.92 -22.53
CA MET A 1 23.51 27.15 -21.07
C MET A 1 22.55 26.20 -20.40
N GLU A 2 23.06 25.18 -19.71
CA GLU A 2 22.22 24.28 -18.93
C GLU A 2 21.61 25.08 -17.77
N THR A 3 20.29 25.13 -17.70
CA THR A 3 19.56 25.74 -16.58
C THR A 3 19.78 24.86 -15.35
N LEU A 4 20.72 25.25 -14.50
CA LEU A 4 20.87 24.68 -13.16
C LEU A 4 19.64 25.08 -12.35
N ILE A 5 18.67 24.17 -12.24
CA ILE A 5 17.54 24.33 -11.32
C ILE A 5 18.09 24.20 -9.91
N VAL A 6 18.45 25.33 -9.30
CA VAL A 6 18.84 25.40 -7.89
C VAL A 6 17.58 25.13 -7.06
N ARG A 7 17.50 23.92 -6.48
CA ARG A 7 16.47 23.61 -5.48
C ARG A 7 16.75 24.47 -4.24
N PRO A 8 15.73 25.06 -3.60
CA PRO A 8 15.92 25.70 -2.30
C PRO A 8 16.54 24.69 -1.32
N GLU A 9 17.61 25.07 -0.65
CA GLU A 9 18.17 24.24 0.42
C GLU A 9 17.14 24.11 1.54
N ILE A 10 16.90 22.88 1.99
CA ILE A 10 16.03 22.62 3.13
C ILE A 10 16.72 23.22 4.36
N ALA A 11 16.07 24.19 4.99
CA ALA A 11 16.60 24.79 6.21
C ALA A 11 16.80 23.71 7.29
N VAL A 12 17.93 23.73 7.99
CA VAL A 12 18.32 22.67 8.94
C VAL A 12 17.27 22.44 10.04
N ASN A 13 16.53 23.48 10.42
CA ASN A 13 15.42 23.41 11.38
C ASN A 13 14.17 22.69 10.84
N GLN A 14 14.03 22.54 9.53
CA GLN A 14 12.93 21.82 8.87
C GLN A 14 13.24 20.33 8.67
N PHE A 15 14.52 19.93 8.79
CA PHE A 15 14.93 18.54 8.59
C PHE A 15 14.23 17.57 9.55
N LEU A 16 14.22 17.88 10.85
CA LEU A 16 13.63 16.99 11.87
C LEU A 16 12.11 16.81 11.70
N PRO A 17 11.31 17.88 11.50
CA PRO A 17 9.90 17.74 11.14
C PRO A 17 9.66 16.86 9.91
N ILE A 18 10.37 17.14 8.80
CA ILE A 18 10.24 16.36 7.56
C ILE A 18 10.58 14.88 7.79
N PHE A 19 11.62 14.61 8.57
CA PHE A 19 12.01 13.24 8.91
C PHE A 19 10.92 12.52 9.71
N ILE A 20 10.35 13.19 10.72
CA ILE A 20 9.26 12.62 11.53
C ILE A 20 8.04 12.35 10.65
N GLU A 21 7.60 13.32 9.85
CA GLU A 21 6.48 13.18 8.91
C GLU A 21 6.69 11.99 7.96
N SER A 22 7.87 11.91 7.33
CA SER A 22 8.20 10.78 6.44
C SER A 22 8.22 9.43 7.16
N THR A 23 8.65 9.40 8.43
CA THR A 23 8.65 8.18 9.24
C THR A 23 7.23 7.76 9.59
N LEU A 24 6.35 8.72 9.94
CA LEU A 24 4.94 8.45 10.22
C LEU A 24 4.24 7.88 8.99
N VAL A 25 4.48 8.43 7.80
CA VAL A 25 3.97 7.86 6.53
C VAL A 25 4.34 6.38 6.40
N LEU A 26 5.60 6.03 6.67
CA LEU A 26 6.06 4.64 6.57
C LEU A 26 5.42 3.74 7.65
N VAL A 27 5.38 4.20 8.91
CA VAL A 27 4.80 3.44 10.02
C VAL A 27 3.31 3.17 9.79
N PHE A 28 2.55 4.19 9.38
CA PHE A 28 1.13 4.01 9.07
C PHE A 28 0.90 3.18 7.81
N GLY A 29 1.77 3.27 6.80
CA GLY A 29 1.66 2.44 5.60
C GLY A 29 1.94 0.96 5.85
N VAL A 30 2.98 0.64 6.61
CA VAL A 30 3.22 -0.74 7.05
C VAL A 30 2.08 -1.22 7.94
N GLY A 31 1.58 -0.37 8.84
CA GLY A 31 0.43 -0.68 9.69
C GLY A 31 -0.84 -0.99 8.89
N TYR A 32 -1.16 -0.19 7.86
CA TYR A 32 -2.27 -0.44 6.95
C TYR A 32 -2.12 -1.80 6.26
N ALA A 33 -0.99 -2.04 5.61
CA ALA A 33 -0.73 -3.28 4.88
C ALA A 33 -0.81 -4.50 5.82
N ALA A 34 -0.19 -4.41 7.01
CA ALA A 34 -0.21 -5.49 8.00
C ALA A 34 -1.62 -5.77 8.52
N ILE A 35 -2.38 -4.75 8.91
CA ILE A 35 -3.74 -4.93 9.45
C ILE A 35 -4.66 -5.56 8.40
N ILE A 36 -4.65 -5.07 7.16
CA ILE A 36 -5.50 -5.63 6.10
C ILE A 36 -5.09 -7.06 5.77
N THR A 37 -3.79 -7.33 5.66
CA THR A 37 -3.25 -8.66 5.35
C THR A 37 -3.59 -9.67 6.44
N LEU A 38 -3.31 -9.34 7.70
CA LEU A 38 -3.58 -10.21 8.85
C LEU A 38 -5.09 -10.42 9.07
N SER A 39 -5.92 -9.41 8.78
CA SER A 39 -7.38 -9.54 8.85
C SER A 39 -7.95 -10.45 7.76
N LYS A 40 -7.33 -10.47 6.57
CA LYS A 40 -7.74 -11.36 5.47
C LYS A 40 -7.22 -12.79 5.65
N MET A 41 -6.02 -12.97 6.20
CA MET A 41 -5.46 -14.29 6.53
C MET A 41 -6.12 -14.95 7.76
N GLY A 42 -7.10 -14.30 8.40
CA GLY A 42 -7.83 -14.86 9.53
C GLY A 42 -7.12 -14.77 10.89
N PHE A 43 -5.91 -14.18 10.95
CA PHE A 43 -5.22 -13.90 12.21
C PHE A 43 -5.96 -12.84 13.05
N PHE A 44 -6.61 -11.88 12.38
CA PHE A 44 -7.47 -10.89 13.03
C PHE A 44 -8.91 -10.98 12.54
N SER A 45 -9.87 -10.69 13.44
CA SER A 45 -11.29 -10.59 13.08
C SER A 45 -11.49 -9.49 12.03
N LYS A 46 -12.37 -9.73 11.04
CA LYS A 46 -12.77 -8.75 10.01
C LYS A 46 -13.20 -7.38 10.59
N LYS A 47 -13.55 -7.32 11.88
CA LYS A 47 -13.81 -6.08 12.64
C LYS A 47 -12.62 -5.11 12.73
N TRP A 48 -11.40 -5.57 12.47
CA TRP A 48 -10.18 -4.74 12.48
C TRP A 48 -9.91 -4.06 11.13
N MET A 49 -10.63 -4.42 10.05
CA MET A 49 -10.48 -3.76 8.74
C MET A 49 -10.71 -2.23 8.77
N PRO A 50 -11.72 -1.67 9.48
CA PRO A 50 -11.87 -0.22 9.63
C PRO A 50 -10.64 0.48 10.23
N VAL A 51 -9.93 -0.20 11.14
CA VAL A 51 -8.69 0.34 11.73
C VAL A 51 -7.59 0.39 10.68
N GLY A 52 -7.51 -0.61 9.79
CA GLY A 52 -6.61 -0.56 8.64
C GLY A 52 -6.90 0.67 7.75
N TYR A 53 -8.15 0.92 7.40
CA TYR A 53 -8.52 2.10 6.59
C TYR A 53 -8.23 3.43 7.30
N LEU A 54 -8.33 3.46 8.64
CA LEU A 54 -7.89 4.62 9.42
C LEU A 54 -6.38 4.85 9.29
N PHE A 55 -5.57 3.79 9.34
CA PHE A 55 -4.12 3.88 9.12
C PHE A 55 -3.80 4.37 7.71
N TRP A 56 -4.55 3.94 6.69
CA TRP A 56 -4.40 4.47 5.33
C TRP A 56 -4.74 5.97 5.25
N ALA A 57 -5.81 6.41 5.92
CA ALA A 57 -6.19 7.82 5.95
C ALA A 57 -5.12 8.67 6.66
N LEU A 58 -4.58 8.19 7.78
CA LEU A 58 -3.48 8.82 8.51
C LEU A 58 -2.20 8.88 7.66
N GLN A 59 -1.81 7.78 7.04
CA GLN A 59 -0.68 7.75 6.10
C GLN A 59 -0.85 8.79 4.99
N THR A 60 -2.05 8.85 4.38
CA THR A 60 -2.33 9.79 3.29
C THR A 60 -2.25 11.24 3.76
N TYR A 61 -2.73 11.53 4.97
CA TYR A 61 -2.64 12.85 5.58
C TYR A 61 -1.17 13.27 5.79
N PHE A 62 -0.35 12.43 6.44
CA PHE A 62 1.06 12.73 6.65
C PHE A 62 1.84 12.79 5.34
N LEU A 63 1.45 12.03 4.32
CA LEU A 63 2.07 12.10 2.99
C LEU A 63 1.77 13.44 2.31
N TYR A 64 0.53 13.92 2.45
CA TYR A 64 0.15 15.24 1.95
C TYR A 64 0.94 16.34 2.67
N ASP A 65 1.01 16.30 4.00
CA ASP A 65 1.74 17.28 4.79
C ASP A 65 3.24 17.27 4.46
N PHE A 66 3.85 16.09 4.39
CA PHE A 66 5.22 15.90 3.91
C PHE A 66 5.44 16.51 2.52
N ALA A 67 4.53 16.28 1.57
CA ALA A 67 4.63 16.81 0.22
C ALA A 67 4.55 18.35 0.18
N VAL A 68 3.74 18.96 1.04
CA VAL A 68 3.69 20.42 1.22
C VAL A 68 5.02 20.92 1.81
N MET A 69 5.52 20.26 2.86
CA MET A 69 6.72 20.66 3.60
C MET A 69 8.00 20.65 2.74
N ILE A 70 8.12 19.67 1.83
CA ILE A 70 9.25 19.61 0.88
C ILE A 70 9.11 20.56 -0.32
N HIS A 71 8.10 21.45 -0.30
CA HIS A 71 7.74 22.36 -1.40
C HIS A 71 7.61 21.62 -2.74
N SER A 72 6.92 20.49 -2.72
CA SER A 72 6.75 19.67 -3.91
C SER A 72 5.96 20.41 -4.99
N ASN A 73 6.29 20.17 -6.26
CA ASN A 73 5.55 20.74 -7.37
C ASN A 73 4.09 20.25 -7.30
N HIS A 74 3.15 21.11 -7.70
CA HIS A 74 1.73 20.80 -7.80
C HIS A 74 1.45 19.52 -8.63
N PHE A 75 2.28 19.25 -9.65
CA PHE A 75 2.22 17.99 -10.38
C PHE A 75 2.55 16.77 -9.50
N THR A 76 3.68 16.81 -8.79
CA THR A 76 4.14 15.72 -7.92
C THR A 76 3.14 15.45 -6.80
N MET A 77 2.56 16.50 -6.20
CA MET A 77 1.52 16.35 -5.19
C MET A 77 0.31 15.58 -5.72
N LYS A 78 -0.18 15.91 -6.93
CA LYS A 78 -1.29 15.19 -7.56
C LYS A 78 -0.95 13.72 -7.79
N VAL A 79 0.25 13.43 -8.29
CA VAL A 79 0.70 12.05 -8.53
C VAL A 79 0.73 11.28 -7.20
N LEU A 80 1.25 11.87 -6.12
CA LEU A 80 1.27 11.23 -4.80
C LEU A 80 -0.15 10.91 -4.29
N MET A 81 -1.09 11.83 -4.43
CA MET A 81 -2.48 11.61 -4.02
C MET A 81 -3.16 10.52 -4.85
N VAL A 82 -2.93 10.49 -6.16
CA VAL A 82 -3.43 9.41 -7.04
C VAL A 82 -2.84 8.07 -6.64
N THR A 83 -1.55 8.02 -6.33
CA THR A 83 -0.88 6.80 -5.85
C THR A 83 -1.51 6.27 -4.57
N MET A 84 -1.93 7.13 -3.63
CA MET A 84 -2.63 6.68 -2.42
C MET A 84 -3.97 6.02 -2.71
N ILE A 85 -4.68 6.48 -3.74
CA ILE A 85 -5.92 5.83 -4.20
C ILE A 85 -5.62 4.45 -4.77
N VAL A 86 -4.60 4.32 -5.63
CA VAL A 86 -4.18 3.01 -6.16
C VAL A 86 -3.74 2.08 -5.03
N TYR A 87 -3.03 2.62 -4.04
CA TYR A 87 -2.52 1.89 -2.89
C TYR A 87 -3.61 1.22 -2.05
N LEU A 88 -4.81 1.82 -1.98
CA LEU A 88 -5.99 1.24 -1.33
C LEU A 88 -6.40 -0.13 -1.91
N PHE A 89 -6.15 -0.32 -3.21
CA PHE A 89 -6.48 -1.53 -3.93
C PHE A 89 -5.37 -2.58 -3.87
N VAL A 90 -4.14 -2.23 -3.49
CA VAL A 90 -3.00 -3.14 -3.55
C VAL A 90 -3.23 -4.41 -2.71
N PRO A 91 -3.64 -4.34 -1.44
CA PRO A 91 -3.91 -5.55 -0.68
C PRO A 91 -5.09 -6.34 -1.26
N HIS A 92 -6.14 -5.65 -1.69
CA HIS A 92 -7.33 -6.28 -2.27
C HIS A 92 -6.99 -7.07 -3.52
N LEU A 93 -6.19 -6.49 -4.42
CA LEU A 93 -5.72 -7.11 -5.64
C LEU A 93 -4.77 -8.27 -5.36
N TYR A 94 -3.86 -8.13 -4.39
CA TYR A 94 -2.96 -9.21 -4.00
C TYR A 94 -3.73 -10.45 -3.59
N PHE A 95 -4.70 -10.31 -2.68
CA PHE A 95 -5.50 -11.46 -2.23
C PHE A 95 -6.37 -12.03 -3.35
N TYR A 96 -6.95 -11.18 -4.20
CA TYR A 96 -7.71 -11.65 -5.36
C TYR A 96 -6.85 -12.50 -6.31
N LEU A 97 -5.62 -12.05 -6.62
CA LEU A 97 -4.70 -12.78 -7.48
C LEU A 97 -4.26 -14.11 -6.85
N VAL A 98 -4.02 -14.14 -5.54
CA VAL A 98 -3.65 -15.37 -4.82
C VAL A 98 -4.79 -16.37 -4.83
N GLU A 99 -6.01 -15.94 -4.49
CA GLU A 99 -7.21 -16.79 -4.47
C GLU A 99 -7.53 -17.35 -5.87
N SER A 100 -7.49 -16.50 -6.90
CA SER A 100 -7.69 -16.95 -8.29
C SER A 100 -6.57 -17.85 -8.82
N ALA A 101 -5.36 -17.75 -8.28
CA ALA A 101 -4.28 -18.66 -8.62
C ALA A 101 -4.49 -20.03 -7.97
N GLU A 102 -4.84 -20.06 -6.68
CA GLU A 102 -5.12 -21.30 -5.93
C GLU A 102 -6.29 -22.09 -6.55
N GLU A 103 -7.40 -21.42 -6.86
CA GLU A 103 -8.58 -22.04 -7.49
C GLU A 103 -8.22 -22.79 -8.79
N ARG A 104 -7.29 -22.24 -9.57
CA ARG A 104 -6.85 -22.85 -10.83
C ARG A 104 -5.99 -24.10 -10.64
N TYR A 105 -5.25 -24.19 -9.54
CA TYR A 105 -4.49 -25.39 -9.20
C TYR A 105 -5.39 -26.49 -8.63
N GLU A 106 -6.37 -26.14 -7.79
CA GLU A 106 -7.35 -27.12 -7.26
C GLU A 106 -8.17 -27.76 -8.38
N ASP A 107 -8.69 -26.99 -9.35
CA ASP A 107 -9.44 -27.52 -10.51
C ASP A 107 -8.58 -28.46 -11.37
N THR A 108 -7.28 -28.15 -11.53
CA THR A 108 -6.36 -29.02 -12.29
C THR A 108 -6.07 -30.33 -11.56
N ASP A 109 -5.88 -30.29 -10.24
CA ASP A 109 -5.61 -31.48 -9.43
C ASP A 109 -6.83 -32.39 -9.31
N GLU A 110 -8.04 -31.83 -9.16
CA GLU A 110 -9.30 -32.59 -9.17
C GLU A 110 -9.51 -33.32 -10.52
N VAL A 111 -9.29 -32.63 -11.65
CA VAL A 111 -9.39 -33.24 -12.99
C VAL A 111 -8.38 -34.38 -13.17
N ILE A 112 -7.15 -34.23 -12.67
CA ILE A 112 -6.12 -35.29 -12.74
C ILE A 112 -6.52 -36.48 -11.84
N GLN A 113 -7.09 -36.24 -10.67
CA GLN A 113 -7.57 -37.29 -9.76
C GLN A 113 -8.74 -38.08 -10.38
N ASP A 114 -9.70 -37.40 -11.00
CA ASP A 114 -10.84 -38.05 -11.67
C ASP A 114 -10.42 -38.90 -12.88
N ILE A 115 -9.45 -38.43 -13.66
CA ILE A 115 -8.87 -39.24 -14.75
C ILE A 115 -8.20 -40.49 -14.17
N LYS A 116 -7.45 -40.38 -13.06
CA LYS A 116 -6.82 -41.53 -12.40
C LYS A 116 -7.83 -42.55 -11.87
N ASN A 117 -8.93 -42.08 -11.28
CA ASN A 117 -9.96 -42.95 -10.71
C ASN A 117 -10.81 -43.64 -11.78
N ASN A 118 -11.03 -43.04 -12.95
CA ASN A 118 -11.76 -43.64 -14.07
C ASN A 118 -10.90 -44.58 -14.97
N GLN A 119 -9.61 -44.73 -14.67
CA GLN A 119 -8.69 -45.63 -15.38
C GLN A 119 -8.46 -46.95 -14.64
N HIS A 120 -9.16 -47.18 -13.51
CA HIS A 120 -9.17 -48.42 -12.73
C HIS A 120 -10.58 -49.02 -12.64
#